data_AF-A0A3P1UZK5-F1
#
_entry.id   AF-A0A3P1UZK5-F1
#
_cell.length_a   1.000
_cell.length_b   1.000
_cell.length_c   1.000
_cell.angle_alpha   90.00
_cell.angle_beta   90.00
_cell.angle_gamma   90.00
#
_symmetry.space_group_name_H-M   'P 1'
#
loop_
_entity.id
_entity.type
_entity.pdbx_description
1 polymer ?
#
loop_
_entity_poly.entity_id
_entity_poly.type
_entity_poly.pdbx_seq_one_letter_code
_entity_poly.pdbx_strand_id
1 'polypeptide(L)'
;MAANGKSAIRLSLRAGEKIYINGAVLKADRKVSLELLNDATFLLENHVLQPDQTTTPLRQLYFAAQMMLIEPSLRDQARQTFAQMLKGMFKAFSDPAILNALKIVDELVHNGRIFEALKTIRAQYPREAELMPEQSAVPPVRNAAEARETSL
;
A
#
# COMPACT_ATOMS: atom_id res chain seq x y z
N MET A 1 -34.17 21.13 -17.47
CA MET A 1 -32.86 20.46 -17.47
C MET A 1 -32.55 20.05 -16.04
N ALA A 2 -32.76 18.78 -15.70
CA ALA A 2 -32.44 18.27 -14.36
C ALA A 2 -30.91 18.15 -14.25
N ALA A 3 -30.32 18.86 -13.29
CA ALA A 3 -28.91 18.71 -12.95
C ALA A 3 -28.73 17.33 -12.31
N ASN A 4 -28.18 16.38 -13.07
CA ASN A 4 -27.83 15.08 -12.55
C ASN A 4 -26.61 15.28 -11.63
N GLY A 5 -26.87 15.39 -10.32
CA GLY A 5 -25.83 15.58 -9.32
C GLY A 5 -24.91 14.36 -9.31
N LYS A 6 -23.75 14.46 -9.96
CA LYS A 6 -22.65 13.52 -9.72
C LYS A 6 -22.37 13.56 -8.21
N SER A 7 -22.54 12.42 -7.55
CA SER A 7 -22.31 12.26 -6.12
C SER A 7 -20.90 12.73 -5.77
N ALA A 8 -20.78 13.92 -5.19
CA ALA A 8 -19.51 14.44 -4.73
C ALA A 8 -19.00 13.55 -3.60
N ILE A 9 -17.75 13.10 -3.69
CA ILE A 9 -17.14 12.28 -2.64
C ILE A 9 -16.70 13.22 -1.52
N ARG A 10 -17.29 13.04 -0.33
CA ARG A 10 -16.92 13.79 0.86
C ARG A 10 -16.05 12.94 1.78
N LEU A 11 -14.91 13.50 2.17
CA LEU A 11 -13.92 12.86 3.03
C LEU A 11 -13.52 13.79 4.17
N SER A 12 -13.26 13.22 5.33
CA SER A 12 -12.83 13.95 6.51
C SER A 12 -11.41 13.55 6.88
N LEU A 13 -10.53 14.54 7.07
CA LEU A 13 -9.16 14.35 7.53
C LEU A 13 -9.03 14.84 8.97
N ARG A 14 -8.30 14.09 9.80
CA ARG A 14 -7.92 14.50 11.16
C ARG A 14 -6.70 15.44 11.11
N ALA A 15 -6.45 16.15 12.21
CA ALA A 15 -5.23 16.93 12.36
C ALA A 15 -3.99 16.05 12.17
N GLY A 16 -3.09 16.47 11.28
CA GLY A 16 -1.87 15.75 10.92
C GLY A 16 -2.03 14.70 9.82
N GLU A 17 -3.26 14.28 9.47
CA GLU A 17 -3.51 13.21 8.51
C GLU A 17 -3.22 13.66 7.08
N LYS A 18 -2.64 12.75 6.28
CA LYS A 18 -2.32 12.99 4.88
C LYS A 18 -3.30 12.33 3.92
N ILE A 19 -3.51 12.98 2.78
CA ILE A 19 -4.14 12.42 1.59
C ILE A 19 -3.22 12.59 0.39
N TYR A 20 -3.09 11.52 -0.39
CA TYR A 20 -2.39 11.46 -1.66
C TYR A 20 -3.45 11.51 -2.75
N ILE A 21 -3.40 12.50 -3.65
CA ILE A 21 -4.41 12.69 -4.70
C ILE A 21 -3.74 13.17 -5.98
N ASN A 22 -3.88 12.40 -7.06
CA ASN A 22 -3.30 12.70 -8.38
C ASN A 22 -1.81 13.12 -8.34
N GLY A 23 -1.00 12.56 -7.43
CA GLY A 23 0.41 12.91 -7.24
C GLY A 23 0.70 14.04 -6.24
N ALA A 24 -0.32 14.78 -5.79
CA ALA A 24 -0.18 15.77 -4.73
C ALA A 24 -0.35 15.11 -3.36
N VAL A 25 0.40 15.59 -2.36
CA VAL A 25 0.25 15.20 -0.96
C VAL A 25 -0.28 16.41 -0.18
N LEU A 26 -1.47 16.27 0.41
CA LEU A 26 -2.04 17.30 1.28
C LEU A 26 -2.00 16.78 2.71
N LYS A 27 -1.59 17.63 3.65
CA LYS A 27 -1.62 17.36 5.09
C LYS A 27 -2.59 18.34 5.74
N ALA A 28 -3.52 17.84 6.53
CA ALA A 28 -4.42 18.68 7.30
C ALA A 28 -3.71 19.17 8.58
N ASP A 29 -3.81 20.46 8.90
CA ASP A 29 -3.32 21.05 10.15
C ASP A 29 -4.30 20.83 11.32
N ARG A 30 -5.60 20.76 11.00
CA ARG A 30 -6.72 20.48 11.91
C ARG A 30 -7.74 19.56 11.26
N LYS A 31 -8.81 19.20 11.99
CA LYS A 31 -9.92 18.42 11.41
C LYS A 31 -10.59 19.23 10.30
N VAL A 32 -10.64 18.69 9.08
CA VAL A 32 -11.26 19.32 7.91
C VAL A 32 -12.13 18.32 7.14
N SER A 33 -13.15 18.83 6.45
CA SER A 33 -13.92 18.08 5.46
C SER A 33 -13.56 18.60 4.07
N LEU A 34 -13.19 17.69 3.17
CA LEU A 34 -12.93 17.96 1.76
C LEU A 34 -14.03 17.32 0.93
N GLU A 35 -14.42 18.01 -0.14
CA GLU A 35 -15.38 17.52 -1.11
C GLU A 35 -14.73 17.52 -2.49
N LEU A 36 -14.71 16.35 -3.13
CA LEU A 36 -14.20 16.19 -4.48
C LEU A 36 -15.32 16.48 -5.46
N LEU A 37 -15.17 17.56 -6.23
CA LEU A 37 -16.13 17.99 -7.25
C LEU A 37 -15.95 17.25 -8.58
N ASN A 38 -14.89 16.46 -8.70
CA ASN A 38 -14.54 15.67 -9.86
C ASN A 38 -14.05 14.29 -9.43
N ASP A 39 -14.02 13.37 -10.41
CA ASP A 39 -13.40 12.07 -10.24
C ASP A 39 -11.89 12.27 -9.97
N ALA A 40 -11.40 11.69 -8.88
CA ALA A 40 -10.00 11.78 -8.50
C ALA A 40 -9.49 10.45 -7.98
N THR A 41 -8.24 10.14 -8.30
CA THR A 41 -7.55 8.98 -7.74
C THR A 41 -6.85 9.41 -6.46
N PHE A 42 -7.22 8.80 -5.33
CA PHE A 42 -6.67 9.16 -4.03
C PHE A 42 -6.40 7.96 -3.12
N LEU A 43 -5.54 8.19 -2.14
CA LEU A 43 -5.19 7.27 -1.05
C LEU A 43 -5.05 8.07 0.25
N LEU A 44 -5.68 7.59 1.32
CA LEU A 44 -5.49 8.13 2.66
C LEU A 44 -4.23 7.54 3.30
N GLU A 45 -3.61 8.26 4.24
CA GLU A 45 -2.38 7.82 4.93
C GLU A 45 -2.49 6.41 5.53
N ASN A 46 -3.64 6.04 6.12
CA ASN A 46 -3.86 4.71 6.69
C ASN A 46 -3.85 3.55 5.66
N HIS A 47 -3.99 3.89 4.38
CA HIS A 47 -3.89 2.96 3.26
C HIS A 47 -2.54 3.03 2.56
N VAL A 48 -1.66 3.95 2.94
CA VAL A 48 -0.32 4.08 2.37
C VAL A 48 0.63 3.20 3.18
N LEU A 49 1.21 2.20 2.51
CA LEU A 49 2.26 1.37 3.06
C LEU A 49 3.60 2.08 2.86
N GLN A 50 4.39 2.17 3.94
CA GLN A 50 5.73 2.74 3.90
C GLN A 50 6.76 1.70 3.43
N PRO A 51 7.89 2.10 2.82
CA PRO A 51 8.89 1.16 2.29
C PRO A 51 9.43 0.18 3.34
N ASP A 52 9.66 0.64 4.57
CA ASP A 52 10.12 -0.18 5.71
C ASP A 52 9.11 -1.25 6.14
N GLN A 53 7.84 -1.07 5.79
CA GLN A 53 6.76 -2.02 6.09
C GLN A 53 6.59 -3.10 5.02
N THR A 54 7.42 -3.11 3.98
CA THR A 54 7.36 -4.09 2.87
C THR A 54 8.06 -5.41 3.20
N THR A 55 7.76 -5.95 4.38
CA THR A 55 8.47 -7.10 4.97
C THR A 55 8.00 -8.46 4.44
N THR A 56 6.88 -8.52 3.71
CA THR A 56 6.34 -9.76 3.15
C THR A 56 6.11 -9.65 1.63
N PRO A 57 6.12 -10.76 0.88
CA PRO A 57 5.88 -10.75 -0.56
C PRO A 57 4.61 -10.00 -0.99
N LEU A 58 3.47 -10.21 -0.31
CA LEU A 58 2.23 -9.50 -0.64
C LEU A 58 2.29 -8.02 -0.27
N ARG A 59 3.01 -7.64 0.79
CA ARG A 59 3.24 -6.22 1.14
C ARG A 59 4.11 -5.52 0.09
N GLN A 60 5.12 -6.21 -0.43
CA GLN A 60 5.93 -5.70 -1.54
C GLN A 60 5.08 -5.53 -2.81
N LEU A 61 4.23 -6.51 -3.14
CA LEU A 61 3.31 -6.42 -4.27
C LEU A 61 2.31 -5.26 -4.10
N TYR A 62 1.77 -5.09 -2.90
CA TYR A 62 0.90 -3.96 -2.55
C TYR A 62 1.60 -2.62 -2.79
N PHE A 63 2.84 -2.50 -2.33
CA PHE A 63 3.63 -1.28 -2.50
C PHE A 63 3.84 -0.93 -3.97
N ALA A 64 4.17 -1.93 -4.82
CA ALA A 64 4.31 -1.70 -6.26
C ALA A 64 2.99 -1.24 -6.92
N ALA A 65 1.85 -1.82 -6.54
CA ALA A 65 0.54 -1.36 -6.99
C ALA A 65 0.18 0.05 -6.49
N GLN A 66 0.53 0.36 -5.24
CA GLN A 66 0.32 1.68 -4.64
C GLN A 66 1.05 2.76 -5.42
N MET A 67 2.30 2.52 -5.83
CA MET A 67 3.09 3.48 -6.60
C MET A 67 2.40 3.90 -7.91
N MET A 68 1.63 2.99 -8.55
CA MET A 68 0.86 3.33 -9.76
C MET A 68 -0.25 4.37 -9.51
N LEU A 69 -0.76 4.43 -8.28
CA LEU A 69 -1.81 5.37 -7.86
C LEU A 69 -1.23 6.71 -7.39
N ILE A 70 -0.18 6.67 -6.57
CA ILE A 70 0.31 7.86 -5.87
C ILE A 70 1.36 8.64 -6.66
N GLU A 71 2.06 8.01 -7.61
CA GLU A 71 3.14 8.62 -8.36
C GLU A 71 2.88 8.50 -9.87
N PRO A 72 2.10 9.44 -10.45
CA PRO A 72 1.73 9.37 -11.87
C PRO A 72 2.94 9.34 -12.81
N SER A 73 4.03 9.98 -12.41
CA SER A 73 5.30 10.06 -13.16
C SER A 73 5.98 8.70 -13.32
N LEU A 74 5.81 7.79 -12.35
CA LEU A 74 6.43 6.46 -12.33
C LEU A 74 5.44 5.34 -12.69
N ARG A 75 4.21 5.67 -13.12
CA ARG A 75 3.14 4.69 -13.29
C ARG A 75 3.53 3.52 -14.19
N ASP A 76 4.15 3.77 -15.34
CA ASP A 76 4.50 2.72 -16.29
C ASP A 76 5.63 1.82 -15.76
N GLN A 77 6.63 2.42 -15.11
CA GLN A 77 7.70 1.67 -14.46
C GLN A 77 7.17 0.83 -13.29
N ALA A 78 6.28 1.40 -12.47
CA ALA A 78 5.62 0.70 -11.37
C ALA A 78 4.77 -0.46 -11.91
N ARG A 79 4.06 -0.27 -13.04
CA ARG A 79 3.28 -1.33 -13.71
C ARG A 79 4.16 -2.49 -14.19
N GLN A 80 5.31 -2.19 -14.79
CA GLN A 80 6.27 -3.21 -15.21
C GLN A 80 6.83 -3.99 -14.01
N THR A 81 7.24 -3.26 -12.97
CA THR A 81 7.79 -3.84 -11.73
C THR A 81 6.76 -4.75 -11.07
N PHE A 82 5.53 -4.28 -10.92
CA PHE A 82 4.42 -5.06 -10.38
C PHE A 82 4.16 -6.34 -11.19
N ALA A 83 4.13 -6.25 -12.52
CA ALA A 83 3.90 -7.42 -13.38
C ALA A 83 5.02 -8.48 -13.21
N GLN A 84 6.27 -8.05 -13.03
CA GLN A 84 7.37 -8.96 -12.74
C GLN A 84 7.23 -9.61 -11.37
N MET A 85 6.92 -8.83 -10.34
CA MET A 85 6.70 -9.33 -8.98
C MET A 85 5.53 -10.32 -8.94
N LEU A 86 4.41 -9.98 -9.57
CA LEU A 86 3.22 -10.84 -9.65
C LEU A 86 3.54 -12.19 -10.28
N LYS A 87 4.31 -12.23 -11.38
CA LYS A 87 4.79 -13.48 -11.98
C LYS A 87 5.66 -14.28 -11.01
N GLY A 88 6.49 -13.60 -10.21
CA GLY A 88 7.25 -14.23 -9.13
C GLY A 88 6.35 -14.83 -8.05
N MET A 89 5.29 -14.13 -7.65
CA MET A 89 4.34 -14.60 -6.63
C MET A 89 3.65 -15.91 -7.03
N PHE A 90 3.26 -16.06 -8.31
CA PHE A 90 2.68 -17.32 -8.81
C PHE A 90 3.62 -18.53 -8.70
N LYS A 91 4.94 -18.31 -8.59
CA LYS A 91 5.93 -19.36 -8.35
C LYS A 91 6.23 -19.55 -6.86
N ALA A 92 6.10 -18.49 -6.06
CA ALA A 92 6.44 -18.48 -4.65
C ALA A 92 5.33 -19.07 -3.75
N PHE A 93 4.06 -18.91 -4.14
CA PHE A 93 2.92 -19.41 -3.38
C PHE A 93 2.36 -20.71 -3.95
N SER A 94 1.88 -21.59 -3.07
CA SER A 94 1.10 -22.78 -3.43
C SER A 94 -0.31 -22.78 -2.82
N ASP A 95 -0.62 -21.83 -1.93
CA ASP A 95 -1.94 -21.72 -1.31
C ASP A 95 -3.00 -21.30 -2.36
N PRO A 96 -4.06 -22.10 -2.56
CA PRO A 96 -5.06 -21.82 -3.58
C PRO A 96 -5.81 -20.49 -3.40
N ALA A 97 -6.02 -20.04 -2.15
CA ALA A 97 -6.73 -18.79 -1.88
C ALA A 97 -5.88 -17.59 -2.32
N ILE A 98 -4.58 -17.59 -1.97
CA ILE A 98 -3.64 -16.57 -2.44
C ILE A 98 -3.53 -16.60 -3.96
N LEU A 99 -3.35 -17.77 -4.57
CA LEU A 99 -3.21 -17.88 -6.03
C LEU A 99 -4.45 -17.37 -6.77
N ASN A 100 -5.65 -17.63 -6.26
CA ASN A 100 -6.88 -17.08 -6.84
C ASN A 100 -6.97 -15.56 -6.66
N ALA A 101 -6.59 -15.04 -5.48
CA ALA A 101 -6.51 -13.60 -5.26
C ALA A 101 -5.53 -12.92 -6.22
N LEU A 102 -4.36 -13.54 -6.51
CA LEU A 102 -3.38 -13.01 -7.46
C LEU A 102 -3.93 -12.94 -8.89
N LYS A 103 -4.75 -13.91 -9.33
CA LYS A 103 -5.43 -13.85 -10.63
C LYS A 103 -6.42 -12.68 -10.72
N ILE A 104 -7.21 -12.48 -9.67
CA ILE A 104 -8.14 -11.35 -9.57
C ILE A 104 -7.37 -10.02 -9.59
N VAL A 105 -6.26 -9.96 -8.87
CA VAL A 105 -5.37 -8.79 -8.82
C VAL A 105 -4.80 -8.46 -10.20
N ASP A 106 -4.38 -9.47 -10.97
CA ASP A 106 -3.91 -9.29 -12.35
C ASP A 106 -4.98 -8.64 -13.23
N GLU A 107 -6.20 -9.17 -13.20
CA GLU A 107 -7.36 -8.66 -13.95
C GLU A 107 -7.71 -7.22 -13.54
N LEU A 108 -7.76 -6.94 -12.24
CA LEU A 108 -8.07 -5.60 -11.72
C LEU A 108 -7.04 -4.56 -12.17
N VAL A 109 -5.74 -4.88 -12.09
CA VAL A 109 -4.68 -3.98 -12.54
C VAL A 109 -4.70 -3.81 -14.05
N HIS A 110 -4.97 -4.89 -14.80
CA HIS A 110 -5.13 -4.80 -16.26
C HIS A 110 -6.19 -3.78 -16.65
N ASN A 111 -7.34 -3.83 -15.97
CA ASN A 111 -8.50 -2.95 -16.16
C ASN A 111 -8.38 -1.58 -15.46
N GLY A 112 -7.23 -1.24 -14.86
CA GLY A 112 -7.01 0.05 -14.20
C GLY A 112 -7.72 0.22 -12.85
N ARG A 113 -8.33 -0.84 -12.31
CA ARG A 113 -9.03 -0.86 -11.00
C ARG A 113 -8.05 -1.09 -9.85
N ILE A 114 -6.99 -0.29 -9.79
CA ILE A 114 -5.84 -0.54 -8.91
C ILE A 114 -6.22 -0.45 -7.42
N PHE A 115 -7.13 0.44 -7.02
CA PHE A 115 -7.60 0.52 -5.64
C PHE A 115 -8.27 -0.78 -5.17
N GLU A 116 -8.99 -1.45 -6.05
CA GLU A 116 -9.60 -2.75 -5.75
C GLU A 116 -8.54 -3.85 -5.68
N ALA A 117 -7.53 -3.80 -6.55
CA ALA A 117 -6.38 -4.70 -6.45
C ALA A 117 -5.68 -4.56 -5.09
N LEU A 118 -5.46 -3.33 -4.60
CA LEU A 118 -4.90 -3.08 -3.26
C LEU A 118 -5.75 -3.73 -2.16
N LYS A 119 -7.08 -3.57 -2.22
CA LYS A 119 -7.99 -4.22 -1.26
C LYS A 119 -7.86 -5.74 -1.28
N THR A 120 -7.84 -6.33 -2.48
CA THR A 120 -7.70 -7.77 -2.67
C THR A 120 -6.39 -8.30 -2.11
N ILE A 121 -5.27 -7.60 -2.35
CA ILE A 121 -3.95 -7.96 -1.80
C ILE A 121 -3.97 -7.90 -0.26
N ARG A 122 -4.45 -6.77 0.30
CA ARG A 122 -4.44 -6.55 1.77
C ARG A 122 -5.31 -7.57 2.51
N ALA A 123 -6.37 -8.06 1.90
CA ALA A 123 -7.23 -9.11 2.46
C ALA A 123 -6.49 -10.45 2.64
N GLN A 124 -5.40 -10.68 1.91
CA GLN A 124 -4.61 -11.92 2.00
C GLN A 124 -3.46 -11.85 3.01
N TYR A 125 -3.20 -10.69 3.64
CA TYR A 125 -2.12 -10.57 4.63
C TYR A 125 -2.23 -11.54 5.82
N PRO A 126 -3.43 -11.78 6.41
CA PRO A 126 -3.54 -12.76 7.49
C PRO A 126 -3.17 -14.17 7.03
N ARG A 127 -3.60 -14.54 5.82
CA ARG A 127 -3.32 -15.84 5.23
C ARG A 127 -1.84 -16.02 4.90
N GLU A 128 -1.20 -14.99 4.36
CA GLU A 128 0.25 -15.01 4.14
C GLU A 128 1.01 -15.19 5.46
N ALA A 129 0.59 -14.50 6.53
CA ALA A 129 1.21 -14.64 7.84
C ALA A 129 1.06 -16.07 8.43
N GLU A 130 -0.07 -16.74 8.19
CA GLU A 130 -0.27 -18.15 8.56
C GLU A 130 0.68 -19.10 7.81
N LEU A 131 0.98 -18.80 6.55
CA LEU A 131 1.85 -19.63 5.69
C LEU A 131 3.34 -19.33 5.89
N MET A 132 3.66 -18.12 6.36
CA MET A 132 5.01 -17.64 6.60
C MET A 132 5.16 -17.15 8.05
N PRO A 133 4.97 -18.02 9.06
CA PRO A 133 5.24 -17.64 10.43
C PRO A 133 6.74 -17.32 10.56
N GLU A 134 7.04 -16.04 10.77
CA GLU A 134 8.34 -15.40 10.97
C GLU A 134 9.58 -16.25 10.62
N GLN A 135 10.26 -15.89 9.52
CA GLN A 135 11.72 -15.95 9.53
C GLN A 135 12.22 -14.92 10.54
N SER A 136 12.29 -15.39 11.79
CA SER A 136 12.80 -14.81 13.04
C SER A 136 13.49 -13.45 12.92
N ALA A 137 12.92 -12.50 13.69
CA ALA A 137 13.54 -11.30 14.22
C ALA A 137 15.08 -11.37 14.32
N VAL A 138 15.75 -10.41 13.69
CA VAL A 138 17.11 -10.05 14.08
C VAL A 138 16.99 -9.43 15.48
N PRO A 139 17.55 -10.02 16.55
CA PRO A 139 17.55 -9.37 17.86
C PRO A 139 18.29 -8.03 17.72
N PRO A 140 17.86 -6.97 18.42
CA PRO A 140 18.62 -5.72 18.43
C PRO A 140 20.02 -6.05 18.91
N VAL A 141 21.01 -5.75 18.07
CA VAL A 141 22.42 -5.79 18.43
C VAL A 141 22.57 -4.87 19.64
N ARG A 142 22.67 -5.46 20.84
CA ARG A 142 23.12 -4.73 22.02
C ARG A 142 24.55 -4.30 21.70
N ASN A 143 24.73 -3.02 21.40
CA ASN A 143 26.04 -2.41 21.32
C ASN A 143 26.74 -2.63 22.67
N ALA A 144 27.64 -3.62 22.73
CA ALA A 144 28.60 -3.77 23.80
C ALA A 144 29.73 -2.75 23.57
N ALA A 145 29.45 -1.48 23.84
CA ALA A 145 30.44 -0.42 23.80
C ALA A 145 30.04 0.72 24.74
N GLU A 146 29.94 0.43 26.04
CA GLU A 146 29.96 1.45 27.10
C GLU A 146 30.28 0.77 28.44
N ALA A 147 31.54 0.36 28.57
CA ALA A 147 32.16 0.00 29.84
C ALA A 147 33.58 0.55 29.85
N ARG A 148 33.69 1.88 29.81
CA ARG A 148 34.88 2.61 30.29
C ARG A 148 34.40 3.85 31.02
N GLU A 149 35.10 4.13 32.11
CA GLU A 149 34.98 5.31 32.98
C GLU A 149 33.89 5.24 34.05
N THR A 150 34.17 4.46 35.09
CA THR A 150 34.16 4.99 36.47
C THR A 150 34.89 4.03 37.39
N SER A 151 36.09 4.43 37.86
CA SER A 151 36.82 4.02 39.08
C SER A 151 38.32 3.90 38.81
N LEU A 152 39.06 4.99 38.99
CA LEU A 152 40.09 5.18 40.03
C LEU A 152 40.71 6.57 39.88
#